data_AF-A0A4Q3BVX6-F1
#
_entry.id   AF-A0A4Q3BVX6-F1
#
_cell.length_a   1.000
_cell.length_b   1.000
_cell.length_c   1.000
_cell.angle_alpha   90.00
_cell.angle_beta   90.00
_cell.angle_gamma   90.00
#
_symmetry.space_group_name_H-M   'P 1'
#
loop_
_entity.id
_entity.type
_entity.pdbx_description
1 polymer ?
#
loop_
_entity_poly.entity_id
_entity_poly.type
_entity_poly.pdbx_seq_one_letter_code
_entity_poly.pdbx_strand_id
1 'polypeptide(L)'
;MALQNTPAPFDYNSTRNKLILSEYGRNVQNMVKYICALPSKDERNRYAQVVIDLMGFLNPHLRDVADFKHKLWDHLHIISDYKIDVDSPYPKPTPESIHLKPEPLGYPHQRIRYKHYGKTIELM
;
A
#
# COMPACT_ATOMS: atom_id res chain seq x y z
N MET A 1 -33.42 15.30 37.97
CA MET A 1 -32.99 14.42 36.86
C MET A 1 -31.48 14.51 36.75
N ALA A 2 -30.76 13.52 37.30
CA ALA A 2 -29.30 13.49 37.20
C ALA A 2 -28.92 12.93 35.83
N LEU A 3 -28.23 13.75 35.02
CA LEU A 3 -27.69 13.35 33.73
C LEU A 3 -26.63 12.26 33.97
N GLN A 4 -26.85 11.08 33.39
CA GLN A 4 -25.94 9.95 33.45
C GLN A 4 -24.69 10.27 32.61
N ASN A 5 -23.62 10.74 33.27
CA ASN A 5 -22.28 10.78 32.67
C ASN A 5 -21.74 9.34 32.55
N THR A 6 -22.13 8.66 31.48
CA THR A 6 -21.50 7.40 31.11
C THR A 6 -20.16 7.73 30.46
N PRO A 7 -19.01 7.20 30.93
CA PRO A 7 -17.72 7.44 30.28
C PRO A 7 -17.78 6.88 28.85
N ALA A 8 -17.24 7.64 27.90
CA ALA A 8 -17.15 7.21 26.51
C ALA A 8 -16.46 5.83 26.42
N PRO A 9 -16.90 4.94 25.53
CA PRO A 9 -16.29 3.62 25.38
C PRO A 9 -14.80 3.77 25.04
N PHE A 10 -13.95 2.95 25.69
CA PHE A 10 -12.50 2.96 25.47
C PHE A 10 -12.16 2.60 24.01
N ASP A 11 -11.39 3.45 23.35
CA ASP A 11 -11.04 3.31 21.93
C ASP A 11 -9.69 2.59 21.75
N TYR A 12 -9.73 1.26 21.74
CA TYR A 12 -8.56 0.40 21.61
C TYR A 12 -8.11 0.19 20.15
N ASN A 13 -6.80 0.10 19.92
CA ASN A 13 -6.26 -0.18 18.57
C ASN A 13 -6.63 -1.57 18.02
N SER A 14 -6.94 -2.53 18.89
CA SER A 14 -7.31 -3.90 18.54
C SER A 14 -8.73 -4.03 17.97
N THR A 15 -9.62 -3.07 18.25
CA THR A 15 -11.01 -3.08 17.75
C THR A 15 -11.17 -2.30 16.44
N ARG A 16 -10.13 -1.60 15.98
CA ARG A 16 -10.15 -0.79 14.76
C ARG A 16 -9.83 -1.62 13.52
N ASN A 17 -10.26 -1.13 12.34
CA ASN A 17 -9.96 -1.74 11.04
C ASN A 17 -8.47 -2.04 10.86
N LYS A 18 -8.08 -3.01 10.04
CA LYS A 18 -6.67 -3.32 9.81
C LYS A 18 -5.91 -2.10 9.21
N LEU A 19 -4.66 -1.90 9.62
CA LEU A 19 -3.72 -1.00 8.94
C LEU A 19 -3.25 -1.70 7.66
N ILE A 20 -3.50 -1.08 6.50
CA ILE A 20 -3.04 -1.62 5.22
C ILE A 20 -1.54 -1.37 5.06
N LEU A 21 -1.10 -0.12 5.31
CA LEU A 21 0.30 0.30 5.30
C LEU A 21 0.65 0.87 6.68
N SER A 22 1.45 0.10 7.44
CA SER A 22 1.86 0.46 8.80
C SER A 22 2.84 1.64 8.84
N GLU A 23 3.52 1.93 7.72
CA GLU A 23 4.55 2.95 7.57
C GLU A 23 4.02 4.37 7.81
N TYR A 24 2.76 4.61 7.47
CA TYR A 24 2.12 5.93 7.56
C TYR A 24 1.22 6.09 8.79
N GLY A 25 0.94 4.98 9.49
CA GLY A 25 0.08 4.96 10.66
C GLY A 25 -1.39 5.31 10.39
N ARG A 26 -2.14 5.53 11.49
CA ARG A 26 -3.61 5.71 11.45
C ARG A 26 -4.06 7.07 10.94
N ASN A 27 -3.28 8.11 11.20
CA ASN A 27 -3.65 9.47 10.82
C ASN A 27 -3.81 9.60 9.31
N VAL A 28 -2.86 9.07 8.55
CA VAL A 28 -2.92 9.06 7.09
C VAL A 28 -4.09 8.23 6.58
N GLN A 29 -4.35 7.06 7.17
CA GLN A 29 -5.52 6.23 6.82
C GLN A 29 -6.84 6.97 7.05
N ASN A 30 -6.96 7.72 8.15
CA ASN A 30 -8.14 8.54 8.43
C ASN A 30 -8.28 9.71 7.46
N MET A 31 -7.17 10.36 7.08
CA MET A 31 -7.18 11.42 6.07
C MET A 31 -7.63 10.91 4.70
N VAL A 32 -7.12 9.76 4.25
CA VAL A 32 -7.55 9.14 2.97
C VAL A 32 -9.02 8.74 3.03
N LYS A 33 -9.48 8.19 4.16
CA LYS A 33 -10.90 7.88 4.38
C LYS A 33 -11.79 9.12 4.29
N TYR A 34 -11.33 10.24 4.85
CA TYR A 34 -12.02 11.52 4.76
C TYR A 34 -12.10 12.01 3.32
N ILE A 35 -10.99 11.94 2.56
CA ILE A 35 -10.95 12.33 1.15
C ILE A 35 -11.95 11.50 0.33
N CYS A 36 -12.05 10.20 0.57
CA CYS A 36 -13.03 9.35 -0.12
C CYS A 36 -14.49 9.73 0.15
N ALA A 37 -14.78 10.36 1.30
CA ALA A 37 -16.13 10.78 1.67
C ALA A 37 -16.53 12.16 1.09
N LEU A 38 -15.59 12.92 0.52
CA LEU A 38 -15.87 14.25 -0.03
C LEU A 38 -16.67 14.15 -1.35
N PRO A 39 -17.68 15.03 -1.55
CA PRO A 39 -18.54 14.98 -2.73
C PRO A 39 -17.86 15.56 -3.98
N SER A 40 -17.08 16.63 -3.83
CA SER A 40 -16.46 17.32 -4.95
C SER A 40 -15.15 16.66 -5.39
N LYS A 41 -14.95 16.49 -6.70
CA LYS A 41 -13.69 15.98 -7.26
C LYS A 41 -12.54 16.96 -7.07
N ASP A 42 -12.83 18.26 -7.15
CA ASP A 42 -11.82 19.32 -6.99
C ASP A 42 -11.23 19.34 -5.57
N GLU A 43 -12.09 19.24 -4.56
CA GLU A 43 -11.67 19.13 -3.17
C GLU A 43 -10.86 17.84 -2.94
N ARG A 44 -11.32 16.71 -3.49
CA ARG A 44 -10.60 15.43 -3.41
C ARG A 44 -9.19 15.53 -3.97
N ASN A 45 -9.04 16.14 -5.14
CA ASN A 45 -7.73 16.37 -5.76
C ASN A 45 -6.83 17.26 -4.87
N ARG A 46 -7.37 18.36 -4.35
CA ARG A 46 -6.63 19.27 -3.49
C ARG A 46 -6.12 18.58 -2.22
N TYR A 47 -6.99 17.84 -1.52
CA TYR A 47 -6.59 17.12 -0.31
C TYR A 47 -5.66 15.94 -0.60
N ALA A 48 -5.83 15.26 -1.74
CA ALA A 48 -4.94 14.17 -2.14
C ALA A 48 -3.49 14.65 -2.31
N GLN A 49 -3.28 15.81 -2.95
CA GLN A 49 -1.94 16.40 -3.08
C GLN A 49 -1.31 16.69 -1.70
N VAL A 50 -2.07 17.28 -0.78
CA VAL A 50 -1.60 17.57 0.58
C VAL A 50 -1.23 16.29 1.34
N VAL A 51 -2.00 15.22 1.18
CA VAL A 51 -1.70 13.93 1.79
C VAL A 51 -0.43 13.31 1.20
N ILE A 52 -0.21 13.43 -0.11
CA ILE A 52 1.00 12.93 -0.77
C ILE A 52 2.24 13.66 -0.27
N ASP A 53 2.17 14.98 -0.14
CA ASP A 53 3.25 15.78 0.42
C ASP A 53 3.56 15.37 1.87
N LEU A 54 2.53 15.11 2.67
CA LEU A 54 2.68 14.58 4.04
C LEU A 54 3.34 13.20 4.05
N MET A 55 2.90 12.28 3.18
CA MET A 55 3.51 10.95 3.06
C MET A 55 4.99 11.04 2.67
N GLY A 56 5.36 11.98 1.78
CA GLY A 56 6.74 12.23 1.38
C GLY A 56 7.61 12.87 2.48
N PHE A 57 7.01 13.62 3.41
CA PHE A 57 7.69 14.12 4.60
C PHE A 57 7.96 13.01 5.62
N LEU A 58 6.99 12.11 5.82
CA LEU A 58 7.10 11.00 6.79
C LEU A 58 8.15 9.97 6.39
N ASN A 59 8.39 9.78 5.09
CA ASN A 59 9.38 8.81 4.60
C ASN A 59 10.44 9.48 3.69
N PRO A 60 11.39 10.24 4.28
CA PRO A 60 12.40 10.97 3.51
C PRO A 60 13.36 10.04 2.76
N HIS A 61 13.51 8.79 3.20
CA HIS A 61 14.36 7.77 2.56
C HIS A 61 13.90 7.40 1.16
N LEU A 62 12.62 7.64 0.82
CA LEU A 62 12.12 7.38 -0.53
C LEU A 62 12.57 8.43 -1.54
N ARG A 63 13.11 9.58 -1.12
CA ARG A 63 13.48 10.68 -2.04
C ARG A 63 14.60 10.31 -3.02
N ASP A 64 15.47 9.39 -2.63
CA ASP A 64 16.59 8.94 -3.46
C ASP A 64 16.16 7.88 -4.50
N VAL A 65 14.91 7.42 -4.44
CA VAL A 65 14.36 6.43 -5.35
C VAL A 65 13.76 7.15 -6.56
N ALA A 66 14.26 6.82 -7.74
CA ALA A 66 13.61 7.21 -9.00
C ALA A 66 12.12 6.82 -8.93
N ASP A 67 11.23 7.73 -9.28
CA ASP A 67 9.78 7.56 -9.22
C ASP A 67 9.17 7.40 -7.81
N PHE A 68 9.76 8.02 -6.77
CA PHE A 68 9.15 8.01 -5.44
C PHE A 68 7.72 8.56 -5.41
N LYS A 69 7.42 9.58 -6.23
CA LYS A 69 6.07 10.16 -6.35
C LYS A 69 5.07 9.12 -6.83
N HIS A 70 5.45 8.27 -7.78
CA HIS A 70 4.62 7.19 -8.29
C HIS A 70 4.21 6.24 -7.17
N LYS A 71 5.18 5.81 -6.34
CA LYS A 71 4.91 4.95 -5.18
C LYS A 71 3.96 5.58 -4.16
N LEU A 72 4.07 6.89 -3.93
CA LEU A 72 3.15 7.60 -3.01
C LEU A 72 1.72 7.62 -3.53
N TRP A 73 1.54 7.84 -4.84
CA TRP A 73 0.24 7.72 -5.49
C TRP A 73 -0.32 6.30 -5.37
N ASP A 74 0.53 5.28 -5.57
CA ASP A 74 0.13 3.90 -5.39
C ASP A 74 -0.33 3.61 -3.96
N HIS A 75 0.43 4.07 -2.96
CA HIS A 75 0.07 3.92 -1.55
C HIS A 75 -1.28 4.59 -1.23
N LEU A 76 -1.54 5.78 -1.77
CA LEU A 76 -2.82 6.46 -1.60
C LEU A 76 -3.98 5.62 -2.18
N HIS A 77 -3.82 5.06 -3.38
CA HIS A 77 -4.84 4.19 -3.98
C HIS A 77 -5.05 2.90 -3.17
N ILE A 78 -3.97 2.26 -2.72
CA ILE A 78 -4.01 1.05 -1.88
C ILE A 78 -4.76 1.32 -0.56
N ILE A 79 -4.46 2.43 0.13
CA ILE A 79 -5.11 2.78 1.40
C ILE A 79 -6.61 3.05 1.22
N SER A 80 -7.01 3.55 0.05
CA SER A 80 -8.40 3.83 -0.29
C SER A 80 -9.21 2.62 -0.78
N ASP A 81 -8.62 1.41 -0.79
CA ASP A 81 -9.17 0.23 -1.47
C ASP A 81 -9.54 0.53 -2.95
N TYR A 82 -8.76 1.34 -3.66
CA TYR A 82 -8.97 1.77 -5.05
C TYR A 82 -10.29 2.52 -5.31
N LYS A 83 -10.98 3.00 -4.28
CA LYS A 83 -12.28 3.70 -4.41
C LYS A 83 -12.14 5.19 -4.68
N ILE A 84 -10.95 5.74 -4.47
CA ILE A 84 -10.70 7.17 -4.64
C ILE A 84 -10.66 7.57 -6.11
N ASP A 85 -11.45 8.57 -6.48
CA ASP A 85 -11.43 9.18 -7.80
C ASP A 85 -10.70 10.53 -7.75
N VAL A 86 -9.43 10.49 -8.14
CA VAL A 86 -8.49 11.62 -8.18
C VAL A 86 -7.73 11.63 -9.51
N ASP A 87 -7.37 12.81 -9.97
CA ASP A 87 -6.57 13.01 -11.18
C ASP A 87 -5.08 12.84 -10.83
N SER A 88 -4.59 11.61 -11.00
CA SER A 88 -3.18 11.29 -10.90
C SER A 88 -2.51 11.38 -12.28
N PRO A 89 -1.28 11.91 -12.39
CA PRO A 89 -0.51 11.92 -13.63
C PRO A 89 0.01 10.52 -14.02
N TYR A 90 -0.11 9.53 -13.12
CA TYR A 90 0.34 8.16 -13.30
C TYR A 90 -0.85 7.20 -13.48
N PRO A 91 -0.66 6.06 -14.18
CA PRO A 91 -1.73 5.08 -14.34
C PRO A 91 -2.20 4.56 -12.98
N LYS A 92 -3.52 4.38 -12.82
CA LYS A 92 -4.08 3.84 -11.58
C LYS A 92 -3.56 2.40 -11.39
N PRO A 93 -2.98 2.06 -10.23
CA PRO A 93 -2.60 0.68 -9.95
C PRO A 93 -3.85 -0.19 -9.98
N THR A 94 -3.76 -1.38 -10.58
CA THR A 94 -4.84 -2.36 -10.52
C THR A 94 -4.60 -3.30 -9.34
N PRO A 95 -5.64 -3.73 -8.60
CA PRO A 95 -5.47 -4.66 -7.49
C PRO A 95 -4.81 -5.98 -7.93
N GLU A 96 -5.02 -6.37 -9.19
CA GLU A 96 -4.44 -7.56 -9.81
C GLU A 96 -2.92 -7.47 -9.95
N SER A 97 -2.36 -6.28 -10.20
CA SER A 97 -0.91 -6.12 -10.38
C SER A 97 -0.13 -6.29 -9.07
N ILE A 98 -0.76 -6.02 -7.92
CA ILE A 98 -0.09 -6.12 -6.61
C ILE A 98 -0.11 -7.57 -6.09
N HIS A 99 -1.17 -8.31 -6.37
CA HIS A 99 -1.33 -9.69 -5.90
C HIS A 99 -0.86 -10.74 -6.90
N LEU A 100 -0.17 -10.34 -7.98
CA LEU A 100 0.37 -11.28 -8.95
C LEU A 100 1.39 -12.18 -8.26
N LYS A 101 0.98 -13.43 -8.01
CA LYS A 101 1.86 -14.44 -7.46
C LYS A 101 2.97 -14.68 -8.49
N PRO A 102 4.25 -14.68 -8.10
CA PRO A 102 5.32 -15.01 -9.02
C PRO A 102 5.07 -16.40 -9.61
N GLU A 103 5.40 -16.57 -10.88
CA GLU A 103 5.29 -17.87 -11.53
C GLU A 103 6.13 -18.89 -10.76
N PRO A 104 5.56 -20.07 -10.42
CA PRO A 104 6.33 -21.10 -9.75
C PRO A 104 7.46 -21.56 -10.67
N LEU A 105 8.69 -21.45 -10.21
CA LEU A 105 9.84 -22.00 -10.91
C LEU A 105 9.70 -23.53 -10.94
N GLY A 106 9.73 -24.10 -12.14
CA GLY A 106 9.82 -25.55 -12.29
C GLY A 106 11.11 -26.06 -11.68
N TYR A 107 11.03 -27.01 -10.73
CA TYR A 107 12.25 -27.65 -10.23
C TYR A 107 12.90 -28.43 -11.38
N PRO A 108 14.23 -28.34 -11.58
CA PRO A 108 14.90 -29.07 -12.64
C PRO A 108 14.86 -30.59 -12.36
N HIS A 109 13.88 -31.29 -12.93
CA HIS A 109 13.75 -32.76 -12.84
C HIS A 109 14.68 -33.49 -13.81
N GLN A 110 15.93 -33.06 -13.89
CA GLN A 110 16.90 -33.61 -14.83
C GLN A 110 17.67 -34.76 -14.15
N ARG A 111 17.78 -35.90 -14.82
CA ARG A 111 18.57 -37.04 -14.32
C ARG A 111 20.05 -36.68 -14.32
N ILE A 112 20.67 -36.68 -13.13
CA ILE A 112 22.12 -36.48 -12.94
C ILE A 112 22.81 -37.85 -13.10
N ARG A 113 23.67 -37.99 -14.11
CA ARG A 113 24.49 -39.19 -14.35
C ARG A 113 25.65 -39.25 -13.35
N TYR A 114 26.35 -38.15 -13.11
CA TYR A 114 27.42 -38.04 -12.12
C TYR A 114 26.92 -37.40 -10.83
N LYS A 115 26.28 -38.18 -9.95
CA LYS A 115 25.65 -37.68 -8.71
C LYS A 115 26.59 -36.83 -7.83
N HIS A 116 27.87 -37.17 -7.79
CA HIS A 116 28.88 -36.48 -6.96
C HIS A 116 29.40 -35.18 -7.57
N TYR A 117 29.41 -35.07 -8.90
CA TYR A 117 29.94 -33.91 -9.63
C TYR A 117 28.84 -32.96 -10.12
N GLY A 118 27.60 -33.38 -10.05
CA GLY A 118 26.45 -32.61 -10.48
C GLY A 118 26.33 -32.54 -12.00
N LYS A 119 25.26 -31.88 -12.46
CA LYS A 119 24.92 -31.81 -13.88
C LYS A 119 25.82 -30.86 -14.67
N THR A 120 26.44 -29.87 -14.02
CA THR A 120 27.31 -28.88 -14.69
C THR A 120 28.51 -29.53 -15.38
N ILE A 121 29.07 -30.59 -14.80
CA ILE A 121 30.20 -31.35 -15.38
C ILE A 121 29.77 -32.21 -16.57
N GLU A 122 28.47 -32.52 -16.72
CA GLU A 122 27.96 -33.23 -17.91
C GLU A 122 27.70 -32.29 -19.10
N LEU A 123 27.51 -31.00 -18.82
CA LEU A 123 27.26 -29.96 -19.82
C LEU A 123 28.55 -29.34 -20.36
N MET A 124 29.68 -29.57 -19.67
CA MET A 124 31.02 -29.16 -20.08
C MET A 124 31.64 -30.20 -21.00
#